data_AF-A0A660ZRZ6-F1
#
_entry.id   AF-A0A660ZRZ6-F1
#
_cell.length_a   1.000
_cell.length_b   1.000
_cell.length_c   1.000
_cell.angle_alpha   90.00
_cell.angle_beta   90.00
_cell.angle_gamma   90.00
#
_symmetry.space_group_name_H-M   'P 1'
#
loop_
_entity.id
_entity.type
_entity.pdbx_description
1 polymer ?
#
loop_
_entity_poly.entity_id
_entity_poly.type
_entity_poly.pdbx_seq_one_letter_code
_entity_poly.pdbx_strand_id
1 'polypeptide(L)' 'MMAVVDPSTGFEKTVDGLLEGSILEAARGDRGFGYDPVFYVPALDRGLAEMTIDEKNQISHRALAAQAMAGVLGEYLAR' A
#
# COMPACT_ATOMS: atom_id res chain seq x y z
N MET A 1 1.55 5.57 -3.70
CA MET A 1 2.41 5.90 -4.84
C MET A 1 3.64 5.01 -4.91
N MET A 2 3.91 4.47 -6.08
CA MET A 2 5.19 3.88 -6.49
C MET A 2 5.59 4.47 -7.83
N ALA A 3 6.89 4.57 -8.09
CA ALA A 3 7.45 5.08 -9.34
C ALA A 3 8.51 4.12 -9.87
N VAL A 4 8.58 3.98 -11.19
CA VAL A 4 9.68 3.33 -11.90
C VAL A 4 10.22 4.29 -12.94
N VAL A 5 11.54 4.40 -13.02
CA VAL A 5 12.25 5.26 -13.96
C VAL A 5 13.41 4.47 -14.54
N ASP A 6 13.45 4.36 -15.87
CA ASP A 6 14.61 3.91 -16.61
C ASP A 6 15.19 5.10 -17.40
N PRO A 7 16.30 5.69 -16.93
CA PRO A 7 16.89 6.87 -17.56
C PRO A 7 17.52 6.57 -18.94
N SER A 8 17.79 5.30 -19.27
CA SER A 8 18.40 4.93 -20.57
C SER A 8 17.41 4.98 -21.72
N THR A 9 16.12 4.73 -21.43
CA THR A 9 15.02 4.78 -22.41
C THR A 9 14.11 5.99 -22.21
N GLY A 10 14.26 6.72 -21.10
CA GLY A 10 13.33 7.79 -20.70
C GLY A 10 11.98 7.26 -20.24
N PHE A 11 11.87 5.97 -19.92
CA PHE A 11 10.62 5.40 -19.42
C PHE A 11 10.39 5.83 -17.98
N GLU A 12 9.27 6.49 -17.73
CA GLU A 12 8.82 6.88 -16.40
C GLU A 12 7.33 6.55 -16.24
N LYS A 13 7.00 5.88 -15.13
CA LYS A 13 5.62 5.58 -14.74
C LYS A 13 5.44 5.68 -13.24
N THR A 14 4.30 6.21 -12.85
CA THR A 14 3.82 6.21 -11.46
C THR A 14 2.52 5.45 -11.37
N VAL A 15 2.29 4.81 -10.23
CA VAL A 15 1.02 4.17 -9.88
C VAL A 15 0.68 4.47 -8.43
N ASP A 16 -0.60 4.50 -8.13
CA ASP A 16 -1.09 4.68 -6.77
C ASP A 16 -1.79 3.44 -6.28
N GLY A 17 -1.65 3.22 -4.97
CA GLY A 17 -2.47 2.32 -4.20
C GLY A 17 -3.05 3.14 -3.06
N LEU A 18 -4.31 2.92 -2.77
CA LEU A 18 -5.07 3.67 -1.79
C LEU A 18 -5.74 2.68 -0.84
N LEU A 19 -5.68 2.98 0.45
CA LEU A 19 -6.45 2.29 1.46
C LEU A 19 -7.28 3.33 2.19
N GLU A 20 -8.58 3.31 1.97
CA GLU A 20 -9.50 4.22 2.66
C GLU A 20 -9.74 3.76 4.09
N GLY A 21 -9.88 4.73 4.99
CA GLY A 21 -10.05 4.48 6.41
C GLY A 21 -10.40 5.75 7.16
N SER A 22 -10.43 5.64 8.49
CA SER A 22 -10.64 6.76 9.40
C SER A 22 -9.61 6.74 10.52
N ILE A 23 -9.54 7.84 11.28
CA ILE A 23 -8.60 7.97 12.40
C ILE A 23 -9.34 7.66 13.69
N LEU A 24 -8.79 6.77 14.51
CA LEU A 24 -9.31 6.43 15.83
C LEU A 24 -8.98 7.53 16.84
N GLU A 25 -9.88 7.73 17.81
CA GLU A 25 -9.65 8.65 18.94
C GLU A 25 -8.57 8.15 19.90
N ALA A 26 -8.35 6.83 19.96
CA ALA A 26 -7.31 6.19 20.75
C ALA A 26 -6.63 5.08 19.96
N ALA A 27 -5.32 4.93 20.13
CA ALA A 27 -4.53 3.90 19.48
C ALA A 27 -5.01 2.49 19.84
N ARG A 28 -5.03 1.58 18.87
CA ARG A 28 -5.35 0.15 19.03
C ARG A 28 -4.32 -0.71 18.31
N GLY A 29 -3.96 -1.84 18.91
CA GLY A 29 -2.94 -2.75 18.39
C GLY A 29 -1.50 -2.32 18.69
N ASP A 30 -0.58 -3.27 18.54
CA ASP A 30 0.84 -3.15 18.89
C ASP A 30 1.78 -3.49 17.72
N ARG A 31 1.23 -3.80 16.54
CA ARG A 31 1.99 -4.12 15.33
C ARG A 31 2.11 -2.92 14.39
N GLY A 32 2.91 -3.09 13.35
CA GLY A 32 3.08 -2.08 12.32
C GLY A 32 4.04 -0.97 12.74
N PHE A 33 3.90 0.20 12.13
CA PHE A 33 4.78 1.36 12.35
C PHE A 33 4.07 2.68 12.07
N GLY A 34 4.62 3.78 12.59
CA GLY A 34 4.09 5.12 12.33
C GLY A 34 2.64 5.29 12.82
N TYR A 35 1.74 5.66 11.92
CA TYR A 35 0.33 5.93 12.24
C TYR A 35 -0.57 4.69 12.23
N ASP A 36 -0.02 3.49 11.99
CA ASP A 36 -0.80 2.24 11.97
C ASP A 36 -1.72 2.06 13.22
N PRO A 37 -1.30 2.41 14.46
CA PRO A 37 -2.16 2.25 15.64
C PRO A 37 -3.40 3.12 15.67
N VAL A 38 -3.45 4.20 14.90
CA VAL A 38 -4.61 5.11 14.85
C VAL A 38 -5.38 5.02 13.54
N PHE A 39 -4.91 4.23 12.57
CA PHE A 39 -5.58 4.07 11.29
C PHE A 39 -6.57 2.91 11.33
N TYR A 40 -7.85 3.17 11.12
CA TYR A 40 -8.92 2.18 11.13
C TYR A 40 -9.45 1.92 9.74
N VAL A 41 -9.73 0.64 9.44
CA VAL A 41 -10.26 0.17 8.17
C VAL A 41 -11.71 -0.27 8.39
N PRO A 42 -12.73 0.57 8.08
CA PRO A 42 -14.14 0.27 8.36
C PRO A 42 -14.62 -1.02 7.71
N ALA A 43 -14.12 -1.32 6.51
CA ALA A 43 -14.49 -2.53 5.77
C ALA A 43 -14.08 -3.84 6.47
N LEU A 44 -13.14 -3.77 7.42
CA LEU A 44 -12.63 -4.93 8.17
C LEU A 44 -12.90 -4.84 9.68
N ASP A 45 -13.55 -3.77 10.13
CA ASP A 45 -13.79 -3.42 11.53
C ASP A 45 -12.53 -3.53 12.42
N ARG A 46 -11.37 -3.11 11.89
CA ARG A 46 -10.07 -3.30 12.55
C ARG A 46 -9.13 -2.12 12.34
N GLY A 47 -8.33 -1.83 13.36
CA GLY A 47 -7.15 -0.98 13.27
C GLY A 47 -6.02 -1.66 12.50
N LEU A 48 -5.21 -0.86 11.81
CA LEU A 48 -4.13 -1.38 10.96
C LEU A 48 -3.02 -2.05 11.79
N ALA A 49 -2.74 -1.54 12.99
CA ALA A 49 -1.80 -2.16 13.94
C ALA A 49 -2.35 -3.40 14.65
N GLU A 50 -3.64 -3.71 14.51
CA GLU A 50 -4.21 -4.97 15.01
C GLU A 50 -4.00 -6.12 14.01
N MET A 51 -3.66 -5.78 12.76
CA MET A 51 -3.44 -6.73 11.67
C MET A 51 -2.03 -7.34 11.73
N THR A 52 -1.92 -8.59 11.30
CA THR A 52 -0.61 -9.19 11.02
C THR A 52 -0.01 -8.56 9.76
N ILE A 53 1.28 -8.79 9.54
CA ILE A 53 1.95 -8.33 8.31
C ILE A 53 1.32 -8.96 7.07
N ASP A 54 0.90 -10.23 7.14
CA ASP A 54 0.30 -10.95 6.02
C ASP A 54 -1.08 -10.38 5.68
N GLU A 55 -1.91 -10.08 6.68
CA GLU A 55 -3.20 -9.41 6.49
C GLU A 55 -3.01 -8.02 5.87
N LYS A 56 -2.05 -7.24 6.40
CA LYS A 56 -1.73 -5.91 5.87
C LYS A 56 -1.22 -5.98 4.42
N ASN A 57 -0.46 -7.01 4.07
CA ASN A 57 0.05 -7.22 2.72
C ASN A 57 -1.04 -7.56 1.70
N GLN A 58 -2.26 -7.91 2.11
CA GLN A 58 -3.37 -8.10 1.19
C GLN A 58 -4.10 -6.80 0.83
N ILE A 59 -4.11 -5.81 1.73
CA ILE A 59 -4.99 -4.64 1.61
C ILE A 59 -4.28 -3.29 1.66
N SER A 60 -3.00 -3.23 2.07
CA SER A 60 -2.32 -1.94 2.25
C SER A 60 -2.17 -1.16 0.95
N HIS A 61 -2.18 0.17 1.07
CA HIS A 61 -1.88 1.08 -0.03
C HIS A 61 -0.56 0.72 -0.75
N ARG A 62 0.44 0.21 -0.02
CA ARG A 62 1.71 -0.27 -0.61
C ARG A 62 1.51 -1.54 -1.43
N ALA A 63 0.78 -2.52 -0.91
CA ALA A 63 0.51 -3.76 -1.62
C ALA A 63 -0.27 -3.51 -2.92
N LEU A 64 -1.31 -2.67 -2.86
CA LEU A 64 -2.10 -2.28 -4.02
C LEU A 64 -1.27 -1.54 -5.07
N ALA A 65 -0.39 -0.61 -4.64
CA ALA A 65 0.53 0.06 -5.55
C ALA A 65 1.53 -0.91 -6.18
N ALA A 66 2.03 -1.89 -5.43
CA ALA A 66 2.96 -2.90 -5.93
C ALA A 66 2.31 -3.83 -6.96
N GLN A 67 1.06 -4.25 -6.72
CA GLN A 67 0.28 -5.03 -7.68
C GLN A 67 0.05 -4.26 -8.99
N ALA A 68 -0.33 -2.97 -8.90
CA ALA A 68 -0.47 -2.13 -10.08
C ALA A 68 0.86 -1.95 -10.83
N MET A 69 1.97 -1.77 -10.10
CA MET A 69 3.30 -1.64 -10.68
C MET A 69 3.78 -2.92 -11.37
N ALA A 70 3.37 -4.10 -10.89
CA ALA A 70 3.70 -5.36 -11.55
C ALA A 70 3.20 -5.42 -13.00
N GLY A 71 1.99 -4.89 -13.27
CA GLY A 71 1.46 -4.76 -14.63
C GLY A 71 2.31 -3.82 -15.49
N VAL A 72 2.65 -2.64 -14.95
CA VAL A 72 3.52 -1.65 -15.61
C VAL A 72 4.89 -2.23 -15.96
N LEU A 73 5.48 -3.00 -15.05
CA LEU A 73 6.77 -3.67 -15.29
C LEU A 73 6.64 -4.76 -16.34
N GLY A 74 5.55 -5.53 -16.36
CA GLY A 74 5.28 -6.49 -17.43
C GLY A 74 5.24 -5.84 -18.81
N GLU A 75 4.53 -4.72 -18.95
CA GLU A 75 4.47 -3.93 -20.19
C GLU A 75 5.83 -3.32 -20.56
N TYR A 76 6.66 -2.97 -19.57
CA TYR A 76 8.00 -2.44 -19.80
C TYR A 76 8.99 -3.53 -20.26
N LEU A 77 8.91 -4.73 -19.68
CA LEU A 77 9.82 -5.84 -20.00
C LEU A 77 9.47 -6.55 -21.32
N ALA A 78 8.22 -6.43 -21.78
CA ALA A 78 7.76 -7.03 -23.03
C ALA A 78 8.11 -6.22 -24.30
N ARG A 79 8.87 -5.13 -24.14
CA ARG A 79 9.22 -4.16 -25.20
C ARG A 79 10.40 -4.60 -26.05
#